data_AF-R5KPE7-F1
#
_entry.id   AF-R5KPE7-F1
#
_cell.length_a   1.000
_cell.length_b   1.000
_cell.length_c   1.000
_cell.angle_alpha   90.00
_cell.angle_beta   90.00
_cell.angle_gamma   90.00
#
_symmetry.space_group_name_H-M   'P 1'
#
loop_
_entity.id
_entity.type
_entity.pdbx_description
1 polymer ?
#
loop_
_entity_poly.entity_id
_entity_poly.type
_entity_poly.pdbx_seq_one_letter_code
_entity_poly.pdbx_strand_id
1 'polypeptide(L)'
;MKNKDNAEEMLLNNASLEELIKMKIEKEFMSELKKSKEKPVKKVYKEISEVPQDIIFSQKAVYRYYNRNSKCETFINGVQAEALTGIQNNIREKMLKGELSAFTTEDAYVKFEKAIV
;
A
#
# COMPACT_ATOMS: atom_id res chain seq x y z
N MET A 1 -3.84 19.62 39.57
CA MET A 1 -2.65 19.09 40.27
C MET A 1 -2.38 17.67 39.77
N LYS A 2 -1.58 17.48 38.70
CA LYS A 2 -1.23 16.15 38.14
C LYS A 2 0.18 16.08 37.51
N ASN A 3 1.04 17.07 37.77
CA ASN A 3 2.39 17.18 37.16
C ASN A 3 3.53 17.20 38.18
N LYS A 4 3.25 17.11 39.49
CA LYS A 4 4.29 17.09 40.53
C LYS A 4 4.74 15.67 40.87
N ASP A 5 3.83 14.69 40.82
CA ASP A 5 4.12 13.31 41.23
C ASP A 5 5.18 12.64 40.33
N ASN A 6 5.22 12.95 39.03
CA ASN A 6 6.22 12.39 38.10
C ASN A 6 7.64 12.93 38.34
N ALA A 7 7.79 14.15 38.86
CA ALA A 7 9.09 14.76 39.07
C ALA A 7 9.73 14.30 40.39
N GLU A 8 8.91 14.09 41.42
CA GLU A 8 9.35 13.58 42.71
C GLU A 8 9.70 12.08 42.64
N GLU A 9 8.97 11.27 41.88
CA GLU A 9 9.32 9.85 41.63
C GLU A 9 10.65 9.68 40.88
N MET A 10 11.03 10.62 40.01
CA MET A 10 12.31 10.59 39.30
C MET A 10 13.51 10.93 40.20
N LEU A 11 13.32 11.72 41.26
CA LEU A 11 14.35 12.03 42.26
C LEU A 11 14.49 10.91 43.31
N LEU A 12 13.42 10.15 43.57
CA LEU A 12 13.37 9.04 44.54
C LEU A 12 14.07 7.76 44.04
N ASN A 13 14.25 7.62 42.72
CA ASN A 13 15.02 6.51 42.17
C ASN A 13 16.50 6.82 42.32
N ASN A 14 17.07 6.36 43.43
CA ASN A 14 18.50 6.26 43.72
C ASN A 14 19.20 5.26 42.76
N ALA A 15 18.86 5.33 41.47
CA ALA A 15 19.29 4.42 40.44
C ALA A 15 20.74 4.73 40.08
N SER A 16 21.58 3.69 40.09
CA SER A 16 22.95 3.79 39.61
C SER A 16 22.94 4.35 38.18
N LEU A 17 23.99 5.09 37.79
CA LEU A 17 24.15 5.59 36.41
C LEU A 17 23.91 4.47 35.37
N GLU A 18 24.29 3.23 35.71
CA GLU A 18 24.08 2.04 34.88
C GLU A 18 22.60 1.65 34.72
N GLU A 19 21.76 1.83 35.74
CA GLU A 19 20.33 1.56 35.65
C GLU A 19 19.62 2.59 34.77
N LEU A 20 20.04 3.86 34.85
CA LEU A 20 19.54 4.91 33.95
C LEU A 20 19.95 4.64 32.48
N ILE A 21 21.17 4.17 32.26
CA ILE A 21 21.66 3.76 30.94
C ILE A 21 20.84 2.57 30.44
N LYS A 22 20.64 1.54 31.27
CA LYS A 22 19.84 0.36 30.93
C LYS A 22 18.41 0.72 30.57
N MET A 23 17.74 1.58 31.35
CA MET A 23 16.39 2.05 31.05
C MET A 23 16.31 2.84 29.74
N LYS A 24 17.34 3.62 29.41
CA LYS A 24 17.41 4.35 28.14
C LYS A 24 17.58 3.39 26.97
N ILE A 25 18.48 2.42 27.08
CA ILE A 25 18.71 1.39 26.06
C ILE A 25 17.44 0.54 25.87
N GLU A 26 16.76 0.12 26.95
CA GLU A 26 15.51 -0.64 26.85
C GLU A 26 14.39 0.19 26.20
N LYS A 27 14.29 1.50 26.49
CA LYS A 27 13.36 2.40 25.79
C LYS A 27 13.69 2.53 24.31
N GLU A 28 14.96 2.72 23.95
CA GLU A 28 15.41 2.81 22.56
C GLU A 28 15.16 1.50 21.82
N PHE A 29 15.54 0.37 22.40
CA PHE A 29 15.30 -0.98 21.87
C PHE A 29 13.81 -1.28 21.67
N MET A 30 12.95 -0.93 22.65
CA MET A 30 11.50 -1.09 22.52
C MET A 30 10.91 -0.15 21.46
N SER A 31 11.49 1.04 21.25
CA SER A 31 11.07 1.97 20.19
C SER A 31 11.46 1.47 18.80
N GLU A 32 12.64 0.86 18.65
CA GLU A 32 13.09 0.23 17.42
C GLU A 32 12.30 -1.03 17.11
N LEU A 33 12.02 -1.86 18.13
CA LEU A 33 11.13 -3.01 17.99
C LEU A 33 9.73 -2.60 17.56
N LYS A 34 9.18 -1.49 18.07
CA LYS A 34 7.89 -0.95 17.62
C LYS A 34 7.94 -0.47 16.17
N LYS A 35 8.96 0.29 15.79
CA LYS A 35 9.17 0.73 14.39
C LYS A 35 9.34 -0.45 13.42
N SER A 36 10.00 -1.52 13.86
CA SER A 36 10.17 -2.74 13.04
C SER A 36 8.89 -3.57 12.89
N LYS A 37 7.94 -3.44 13.84
CA LYS A 37 6.65 -4.15 13.85
C LYS A 37 5.51 -3.35 13.20
N GLU A 38 5.70 -2.05 12.97
CA GLU A 38 4.80 -1.25 12.15
C GLU A 38 4.90 -1.73 10.70
N LYS A 39 4.02 -2.67 10.34
CA LYS A 39 3.82 -3.08 8.95
C LYS A 39 3.66 -1.81 8.12
N PRO A 40 4.42 -1.63 7.03
CA PRO A 40 4.25 -0.46 6.17
C PRO A 40 2.77 -0.38 5.78
N VAL A 41 2.16 0.77 6.05
CA VAL A 41 0.75 1.01 5.77
C VAL A 41 0.58 0.84 4.26
N LYS A 42 -0.01 -0.29 3.86
CA LYS A 42 -0.26 -0.58 2.44
C LYS A 42 -1.17 0.50 1.90
N LYS A 43 -0.67 1.32 0.98
CA LYS A 43 -1.48 2.35 0.35
C LYS A 43 -2.36 1.67 -0.68
N VAL A 44 -3.68 1.81 -0.51
CA VAL A 44 -4.67 1.27 -1.43
C VAL A 44 -5.20 2.42 -2.28
N TYR A 45 -4.87 2.37 -3.57
CA TYR A 45 -5.37 3.31 -4.57
C TYR A 45 -6.63 2.72 -5.20
N LYS A 46 -7.69 3.51 -5.26
CA LYS A 46 -8.96 3.12 -5.91
C LYS A 46 -9.15 3.79 -7.26
N GLU A 47 -8.60 4.98 -7.43
CA GLU A 47 -8.61 5.72 -8.69
C GLU A 47 -7.31 5.50 -9.46
N ILE A 48 -7.41 5.17 -10.75
CA ILE A 48 -6.24 4.89 -11.58
C ILE A 48 -5.34 6.13 -11.75
N SER A 49 -5.92 7.33 -11.70
CA SER A 49 -5.21 8.61 -11.81
C SER A 49 -4.26 8.90 -10.64
N GLU A 50 -4.50 8.28 -9.49
CA GLU A 50 -3.66 8.41 -8.29
C GLU A 50 -2.58 7.32 -8.22
N VAL A 51 -2.68 6.30 -9.08
CA VAL A 51 -1.73 5.18 -9.10
C VAL A 51 -0.46 5.60 -9.84
N PRO A 52 0.73 5.39 -9.25
CA PRO A 52 1.99 5.56 -9.96
C PRO A 52 2.03 4.71 -11.24
N GLN A 53 2.55 5.28 -12.32
CA GLN A 53 2.48 4.67 -13.67
C GLN A 53 3.14 3.28 -13.74
N ASP A 54 4.21 3.08 -12.97
CA ASP A 54 4.94 1.82 -12.85
C ASP A 54 4.11 0.70 -12.19
N ILE A 55 3.04 1.08 -11.46
CA ILE A 55 2.20 0.15 -10.70
C ILE A 55 0.95 -0.26 -11.49
N ILE A 56 0.48 0.59 -12.41
CA ILE A 56 -0.75 0.39 -13.19
C ILE A 56 -0.77 -0.99 -13.88
N PHE A 57 0.32 -1.36 -14.58
CA PHE A 57 0.42 -2.67 -15.24
C PHE A 57 1.27 -3.70 -14.47
N SER A 58 1.44 -3.51 -13.16
CA SER A 58 2.20 -4.43 -12.32
C SER A 58 1.32 -5.52 -11.69
N GLN A 59 1.95 -6.49 -11.02
CA GLN A 59 1.24 -7.51 -10.22
C GLN A 59 0.48 -6.91 -9.01
N LYS A 60 0.79 -5.67 -8.63
CA LYS A 60 0.17 -4.98 -7.49
C LYS A 60 -1.17 -4.33 -7.84
N ALA A 61 -1.46 -4.18 -9.14
CA ALA A 61 -2.75 -3.68 -9.63
C ALA A 61 -3.72 -4.84 -9.88
N VAL A 62 -4.98 -4.60 -9.54
CA VAL A 62 -6.09 -5.54 -9.70
C VAL A 62 -7.11 -4.93 -10.65
N TYR A 63 -7.46 -5.70 -11.67
CA TYR A 63 -8.47 -5.38 -12.65
C TYR A 63 -9.60 -6.39 -12.58
N ARG A 64 -10.81 -5.89 -12.72
CA ARG A 64 -12.01 -6.68 -12.95
C ARG A 64 -12.07 -7.04 -14.43
N TYR A 65 -12.16 -8.33 -14.71
CA TYR A 65 -12.27 -8.90 -16.05
C TYR A 65 -13.64 -9.55 -16.17
N TYR A 66 -14.43 -9.07 -17.13
CA TYR A 66 -15.72 -9.64 -17.46
C TYR A 66 -15.67 -10.29 -18.83
N ASN A 67 -15.80 -11.61 -18.88
CA ASN A 67 -15.87 -12.36 -20.12
C ASN A 67 -17.29 -12.25 -20.69
N ARG A 68 -17.42 -11.70 -21.91
CA ARG A 68 -18.72 -11.52 -22.57
C ARG A 68 -19.32 -12.85 -23.04
N ASN A 69 -18.47 -13.83 -23.36
CA ASN A 69 -18.89 -15.13 -23.89
C ASN A 69 -19.44 -16.03 -22.78
N SER A 70 -18.69 -16.18 -21.68
CA SER A 70 -19.14 -16.98 -20.53
C SER A 70 -20.02 -16.22 -19.54
N LYS A 71 -20.11 -14.88 -19.67
CA LYS A 71 -20.78 -13.97 -18.74
C LYS A 71 -20.24 -14.03 -17.30
N CYS A 72 -19.02 -14.54 -17.13
CA CYS A 72 -18.36 -14.65 -15.83
C CYS A 72 -17.45 -13.45 -15.57
N GLU A 73 -17.43 -13.01 -14.32
CA GLU A 73 -16.50 -12.00 -13.81
C GLU A 73 -15.36 -12.68 -13.04
N THR A 74 -14.13 -12.23 -13.25
CA THR A 74 -12.95 -12.64 -12.50
C THR A 74 -12.03 -11.43 -12.28
N PHE A 75 -10.96 -11.63 -11.51
CA PHE A 75 -9.92 -10.63 -11.29
C PHE A 75 -8.62 -11.05 -11.96
N ILE A 76 -7.99 -10.09 -12.63
CA ILE A 76 -6.68 -10.25 -13.25
C ILE A 76 -5.73 -9.19 -12.71
N ASN A 77 -4.43 -9.46 -12.81
CA ASN A 77 -3.43 -8.47 -12.42
C ASN A 77 -3.12 -7.49 -13.57
N GLY A 78 -2.33 -6.45 -13.28
CA GLY A 78 -1.94 -5.45 -14.27
C GLY A 78 -1.17 -6.01 -15.46
N VAL A 79 -0.32 -7.03 -15.25
CA VAL A 79 0.44 -7.67 -16.34
C VAL A 79 -0.48 -8.39 -17.31
N GLN A 80 -1.51 -9.07 -16.80
CA GLN A 80 -2.53 -9.74 -17.61
C GLN A 80 -3.41 -8.71 -18.35
N ALA A 81 -3.80 -7.62 -17.68
CA ALA A 81 -4.55 -6.54 -18.31
C ALA A 81 -3.76 -5.86 -19.44
N GLU A 82 -2.45 -5.66 -19.24
CA GLU A 82 -1.55 -5.13 -20.25
C GLU A 82 -1.47 -6.06 -21.48
N ALA A 83 -1.33 -7.36 -21.26
CA ALA A 83 -1.31 -8.36 -22.34
C ALA A 83 -2.62 -8.36 -23.16
N LEU A 84 -3.76 -8.20 -22.50
CA LEU A 84 -5.07 -8.09 -23.15
C LEU A 84 -5.24 -6.81 -23.97
N THR A 85 -4.53 -5.74 -23.62
CA THR A 85 -4.55 -4.47 -24.37
C THR A 85 -3.82 -4.63 -25.71
N GLY A 86 -2.83 -5.52 -25.78
CA GLY A 86 -2.18 -5.95 -27.02
C GLY A 86 -1.66 -4.79 -27.89
N ILE A 87 -2.12 -4.73 -29.15
CA ILE A 87 -1.69 -3.77 -30.19
C ILE A 87 -2.31 -2.37 -29.99
N GLN A 88 -3.28 -2.21 -29.10
CA GLN A 88 -3.97 -0.93 -28.88
C GLN A 88 -3.16 0.02 -27.99
N ASN A 89 -1.99 0.44 -28.50
CA ASN A 89 -1.06 1.33 -27.80
C ASN A 89 -1.72 2.63 -27.30
N ASN A 90 -2.69 3.15 -28.05
CA ASN A 90 -3.46 4.34 -27.65
C ASN A 90 -4.23 4.13 -26.33
N ILE A 91 -4.78 2.94 -26.08
CA ILE A 91 -5.49 2.65 -24.83
C ILE A 91 -4.50 2.48 -23.70
N ARG A 92 -3.40 1.76 -23.95
CA ARG A 92 -2.31 1.58 -22.99
C ARG A 92 -1.76 2.91 -22.48
N GLU A 93 -1.46 3.84 -23.39
CA GLU A 93 -0.96 5.17 -23.01
C GLU A 93 -1.96 5.98 -22.19
N LYS A 94 -3.25 5.95 -22.55
CA LYS A 94 -4.29 6.66 -21.80
C LYS A 94 -4.51 6.07 -20.41
N MET A 95 -4.40 4.75 -20.27
CA MET A 95 -4.45 4.08 -18.96
C MET A 95 -3.22 4.46 -18.11
N LEU A 96 -2.02 4.51 -18.68
CA LEU A 96 -0.81 4.98 -17.98
C LEU A 96 -0.89 6.44 -17.55
N LYS A 97 -1.56 7.29 -18.33
CA LYS A 97 -1.84 8.69 -17.95
C LYS A 97 -2.97 8.82 -16.93
N GLY A 98 -3.66 7.74 -16.60
CA GLY A 98 -4.81 7.75 -15.69
C GLY A 98 -6.08 8.39 -16.29
N GLU A 99 -6.11 8.60 -17.61
CA GLU A 99 -7.25 9.19 -18.34
C GLU A 99 -8.38 8.17 -18.57
N LEU A 100 -8.01 6.90 -18.70
CA LEU A 100 -8.93 5.78 -18.85
C LEU A 100 -8.73 4.82 -17.68
N SER A 101 -9.83 4.32 -17.13
CA SER A 101 -9.83 3.30 -16.07
C SER A 101 -10.37 1.96 -16.54
N ALA A 102 -10.86 1.86 -17.78
CA ALA A 102 -11.42 0.65 -18.34
C ALA A 102 -11.24 0.59 -19.86
N PHE A 103 -11.25 -0.62 -20.40
CA PHE A 103 -11.21 -0.87 -21.83
C PHE A 103 -11.97 -2.15 -22.20
N THR A 104 -12.30 -2.28 -23.47
CA THR A 104 -12.97 -3.46 -24.03
C THR A 104 -12.06 -4.11 -25.04
N THR A 105 -11.98 -5.43 -24.97
CA THR A 105 -11.50 -6.29 -26.04
C THR A 105 -12.70 -6.86 -26.80
N GLU A 106 -12.45 -7.69 -27.80
CA GLU A 106 -13.52 -8.40 -28.53
C GLU A 106 -14.37 -9.23 -27.57
N ASP A 107 -13.71 -10.03 -26.73
CA ASP A 107 -14.36 -11.02 -25.85
C ASP A 107 -14.58 -10.56 -24.41
N ALA A 108 -13.99 -9.44 -23.98
CA ALA A 108 -14.02 -9.06 -22.58
C ALA A 108 -14.07 -7.55 -22.32
N TYR A 109 -14.61 -7.19 -21.16
CA TYR A 109 -14.52 -5.85 -20.58
C TYR A 109 -13.55 -5.90 -19.39
N VAL A 110 -12.60 -4.97 -19.35
CA VAL A 110 -11.58 -4.89 -18.30
C VAL A 110 -11.65 -3.53 -17.64
N LYS A 111 -11.73 -3.49 -16.30
CA LYS A 111 -11.83 -2.26 -15.51
C LYS A 111 -10.87 -2.29 -14.33
N PHE A 112 -10.17 -1.19 -14.09
CA PHE A 112 -9.33 -1.02 -12.92
C PHE A 112 -10.19 -1.04 -11.64
N GLU A 113 -9.78 -1.85 -10.66
CA GLU A 113 -10.49 -1.97 -9.39
C GLU A 113 -9.70 -1.32 -8.25
N LYS A 114 -8.42 -1.66 -8.12
CA LYS A 114 -7.52 -1.12 -7.08
C LYS A 114 -6.06 -1.44 -7.35
N ALA A 115 -5.15 -0.69 -6.75
CA ALA A 115 -3.73 -1.03 -6.63
C ALA A 115 -3.29 -0.99 -5.17
N ILE A 116 -2.42 -1.93 -4.78
CA ILE A 116 -1.94 -2.07 -3.40
C ILE A 116 -0.42 -1.90 -3.40
N VAL A 117 0.07 -0.83 -2.75
CA VAL A 117 1.48 -0.45 -2.72
C VAL A 117 2.07 -0.60 -1.33
#